data_AF-A0A353YZD5-F1
#
_entry.id   AF-A0A353YZD5-F1
#
_cell.length_a   1.000
_cell.length_b   1.000
_cell.length_c   1.000
_cell.angle_alpha   90.00
_cell.angle_beta   90.00
_cell.angle_gamma   90.00
#
_symmetry.space_group_name_H-M   'P 1'
#
loop_
_entity.id
_entity.type
_entity.pdbx_description
1 polymer ?
#
loop_
_entity_poly.entity_id
_entity_poly.type
_entity_poly.pdbx_seq_one_letter_code
_entity_poly.pdbx_strand_id
1 'polypeptide(L)'
;LRETNDSESVLVVFDMLNELLGIDTFKKLFPVLLGDNGSEFSNPKAIEYNRKSGEKRTDLFYCDPYASYQKGSAEKNHEEIRKVLPKGTSFDNLKQNGINIMMNHINSYSRPVLNDKTPYDTFKFMFGENLLKKLGSTLVPANEICLKPSLLKI
;
A
#
# COMPACT_ATOMS: atom_id res chain seq x y z
N LEU A 1 -19.28 -8.60 4.64
CA LEU A 1 -19.19 -9.68 3.63
C LEU A 1 -18.84 -9.01 2.31
N ARG A 2 -17.63 -9.23 1.79
CA ARG A 2 -17.20 -8.66 0.50
C ARG A 2 -17.85 -9.47 -0.62
N GLU A 3 -18.85 -8.90 -1.28
CA GLU A 3 -19.44 -9.50 -2.47
C GLU A 3 -18.55 -9.14 -3.67
N THR A 4 -17.70 -10.10 -4.06
CA THR A 4 -16.81 -10.09 -5.24
C THR A 4 -15.52 -9.27 -5.15
N ASN A 5 -14.43 -9.93 -5.55
CA ASN A 5 -13.12 -9.33 -5.87
C ASN A 5 -13.23 -8.54 -7.18
N ASP A 6 -14.02 -7.46 -7.15
CA ASP A 6 -14.29 -6.64 -8.31
C ASP A 6 -13.17 -5.61 -8.50
N SER A 7 -12.69 -5.54 -9.73
CA SER A 7 -11.88 -4.46 -10.26
C SER A 7 -12.37 -3.06 -9.84
N GLU A 8 -13.68 -2.86 -9.70
CA GLU A 8 -14.25 -1.58 -9.26
C GLU A 8 -13.80 -1.18 -7.85
N SER A 9 -13.65 -2.13 -6.93
CA SER A 9 -13.20 -1.83 -5.57
C SER A 9 -11.77 -1.27 -5.55
N VAL A 10 -10.90 -1.78 -6.43
CA VAL A 10 -9.55 -1.25 -6.64
C VAL A 10 -9.63 0.14 -7.25
N LEU A 11 -10.45 0.31 -8.30
CA LEU A 11 -10.62 1.60 -8.98
C LEU A 11 -11.07 2.71 -8.04
N VAL A 12 -12.01 2.43 -7.13
CA VAL A 12 -12.47 3.39 -6.12
C VAL A 12 -11.31 3.87 -5.24
N VAL A 13 -10.42 2.97 -4.80
CA VAL A 13 -9.24 3.34 -4.00
C VAL A 13 -8.27 4.19 -4.82
N PHE A 14 -8.02 3.84 -6.08
CA PHE A 14 -7.15 4.60 -6.97
C PHE A 14 -7.68 6.01 -7.25
N ASP A 15 -9.00 6.15 -7.44
CA ASP A 15 -9.64 7.44 -7.63
C ASP A 15 -9.57 8.29 -6.37
N MET A 16 -9.89 7.72 -5.21
CA MET A 16 -9.75 8.39 -3.91
C MET A 16 -8.31 8.88 -3.69
N LEU A 17 -7.30 8.05 -3.99
CA LEU A 17 -5.89 8.44 -3.87
C LEU A 17 -5.54 9.57 -4.85
N ASN A 18 -6.02 9.51 -6.09
CA ASN A 18 -5.74 10.57 -7.06
C ASN A 18 -6.40 11.91 -6.67
N GLU A 19 -7.63 11.88 -6.17
CA GLU A 19 -8.32 13.07 -5.64
C GLU A 19 -7.59 13.64 -4.42
N LEU A 20 -7.18 12.76 -3.51
CA LEU A 20 -6.42 13.15 -2.33
C LEU A 20 -5.07 13.75 -2.72
N LEU A 21 -4.32 13.16 -3.65
CA LEU A 21 -2.94 13.56 -3.92
C LEU A 21 -2.84 14.68 -4.97
N GLY A 22 -3.81 14.77 -5.87
CA GLY A 22 -3.70 15.51 -7.12
C GLY A 22 -2.86 14.74 -8.16
N ILE A 23 -3.17 14.96 -9.43
CA ILE A 23 -2.63 14.17 -10.54
C ILE A 23 -1.09 14.17 -10.62
N ASP A 24 -0.45 15.33 -10.42
CA ASP A 24 1.01 15.45 -10.49
C ASP A 24 1.71 14.68 -9.37
N THR A 25 1.17 14.75 -8.15
CA THR A 25 1.71 14.03 -7.01
C THR A 25 1.48 12.54 -7.16
N PHE A 26 0.30 12.14 -7.65
CA PHE A 26 -0.02 10.75 -7.93
C PHE A 26 0.99 10.14 -8.91
N LYS A 27 1.25 10.82 -10.05
CA LYS A 27 2.24 10.40 -11.04
C LYS A 27 3.65 10.27 -10.46
N LYS A 28 4.04 11.17 -9.56
CA LYS A 28 5.36 11.12 -8.90
C LYS A 28 5.50 9.96 -7.93
N LEU A 29 4.43 9.61 -7.21
CA LEU A 29 4.43 8.51 -6.24
C LEU A 29 4.24 7.13 -6.90
N PHE A 30 3.40 7.07 -7.93
CA PHE A 30 3.02 5.84 -8.61
C PHE A 30 3.32 5.96 -10.11
N PRO A 31 4.58 6.20 -10.52
CA PRO A 31 4.93 6.31 -11.93
C PRO A 31 4.62 5.01 -12.68
N VAL A 32 4.80 3.88 -11.99
CA VAL A 32 4.53 2.54 -12.49
C VAL A 32 3.85 1.72 -11.40
N LEU A 33 2.88 0.90 -11.79
CA LEU A 33 2.28 -0.14 -10.96
C LEU A 33 2.61 -1.51 -11.52
N LEU A 34 2.91 -2.45 -10.63
CA LEU A 34 3.12 -3.85 -10.97
C LEU A 34 2.02 -4.69 -10.31
N GLY A 35 1.07 -5.14 -11.12
CA GLY A 35 -0.03 -6.03 -10.73
C GLY A 35 0.34 -7.50 -10.94
N ASP A 36 -0.47 -8.38 -10.35
CA ASP A 36 -0.57 -9.77 -10.80
C ASP A 36 -1.78 -9.91 -11.73
N ASN A 37 -1.93 -11.09 -12.34
CA ASN A 37 -3.05 -11.40 -13.24
C ASN A 37 -4.36 -11.69 -12.48
N GLY A 38 -4.52 -11.16 -11.26
CA GLY A 38 -5.75 -11.24 -10.48
C GLY A 38 -6.90 -10.46 -11.13
N SER A 39 -8.13 -10.89 -10.86
CA SER A 39 -9.34 -10.26 -11.44
C SER A 39 -9.51 -8.80 -10.97
N GLU A 40 -8.96 -8.47 -9.81
CA GLU A 40 -8.94 -7.13 -9.22
C GLU A 40 -8.18 -6.11 -10.08
N PHE A 41 -7.26 -6.57 -10.91
CA PHE A 41 -6.47 -5.74 -11.83
C PHE A 41 -6.89 -5.93 -13.30
N SER A 42 -8.05 -6.52 -13.58
CA SER A 42 -8.48 -6.86 -14.94
C SER A 42 -8.90 -5.67 -15.84
N ASN A 43 -8.96 -4.44 -15.28
CA ASN A 43 -9.33 -3.23 -16.03
C ASN A 43 -8.18 -2.20 -16.07
N PRO A 44 -7.13 -2.45 -16.88
CA PRO A 44 -5.92 -1.63 -16.91
C PRO A 44 -6.19 -0.18 -17.27
N LYS A 45 -7.03 0.08 -18.28
CA LYS A 45 -7.34 1.45 -18.72
C LYS A 45 -7.96 2.29 -17.59
N ALA A 46 -8.84 1.71 -16.80
CA ALA A 46 -9.46 2.43 -15.69
C ALA A 46 -8.47 2.69 -14.53
N ILE A 47 -7.44 1.85 -14.37
CA ILE A 47 -6.36 2.07 -13.40
C ILE A 47 -5.40 3.14 -13.92
N GLU A 48 -4.99 3.06 -15.18
CA GLU A 48 -4.00 3.95 -15.79
C GLU A 48 -4.50 5.38 -15.99
N TYR A 49 -5.81 5.59 -16.13
CA TYR A 49 -6.40 6.89 -16.43
C TYR A 49 -7.37 7.35 -15.33
N ASN A 50 -7.36 8.65 -15.03
CA ASN A 50 -8.38 9.23 -14.17
C ASN A 50 -9.73 9.27 -14.88
N ARG A 51 -10.77 8.69 -14.27
CA ARG A 51 -12.09 8.59 -14.89
C ARG A 51 -12.80 9.93 -15.13
N LYS A 52 -12.46 10.97 -14.36
CA LYS A 52 -13.08 12.31 -14.46
C LYS A 52 -12.40 13.19 -15.49
N SER A 53 -11.06 13.28 -15.47
CA SER A 53 -10.31 14.15 -16.37
C SER A 53 -9.87 13.46 -17.66
N GLY A 54 -9.87 12.12 -17.71
CA GLY A 54 -9.28 11.35 -18.81
C GLY A 54 -7.76 11.41 -18.87
N GLU A 55 -7.10 12.03 -17.88
CA GLU A 55 -5.65 12.15 -17.85
C GLU A 55 -5.01 10.84 -17.37
N LYS A 56 -3.95 10.40 -18.07
CA LYS A 56 -3.15 9.25 -17.63
C LYS A 56 -2.50 9.57 -16.30
N ARG A 57 -2.67 8.71 -15.28
CA ARG A 57 -2.11 8.84 -13.93
C ARG A 57 -0.98 7.87 -13.61
N THR A 58 -0.87 6.75 -14.32
CA THR A 58 0.17 5.74 -14.11
C THR A 58 0.28 4.80 -15.32
N ASP A 59 1.28 3.91 -15.29
CA ASP A 59 1.47 2.79 -16.22
C ASP A 59 1.32 1.47 -15.46
N LEU A 60 0.44 0.58 -15.91
CA LEU A 60 0.20 -0.72 -15.27
C LEU A 60 0.89 -1.85 -16.05
N PHE A 61 1.75 -2.59 -15.36
CA PHE A 61 2.40 -3.79 -15.86
C PHE A 61 1.96 -5.00 -15.02
N TYR A 62 2.10 -6.18 -15.61
CA TYR A 62 1.76 -7.44 -14.96
C TYR A 62 2.98 -8.34 -14.89
N CYS A 63 3.10 -9.09 -13.80
CA CYS A 63 4.09 -10.16 -13.73
C CYS A 63 3.79 -11.25 -14.77
N ASP A 64 4.85 -11.86 -15.30
CA ASP A 64 4.75 -13.03 -16.17
C ASP A 64 4.09 -14.20 -15.42
N PRO A 65 3.39 -15.10 -16.13
CA PRO A 65 2.86 -16.32 -15.53
C PRO A 65 3.95 -17.09 -14.78
N TYR A 66 3.65 -17.49 -13.54
CA TYR A 66 4.58 -18.20 -12.64
C TYR A 66 5.84 -17.43 -12.23
N ALA A 67 5.91 -16.11 -12.49
CA ALA A 67 7.06 -15.27 -12.14
C ALA A 67 6.81 -14.41 -10.89
N SER A 68 6.35 -15.02 -9.79
CA SER A 68 6.09 -14.30 -8.52
C SER A 68 7.32 -13.54 -7.98
N TYR A 69 8.53 -13.96 -8.35
CA TYR A 69 9.79 -13.30 -8.00
C TYR A 69 9.91 -11.87 -8.56
N GLN A 70 9.19 -11.52 -9.64
CA GLN A 70 9.17 -10.15 -10.19
C GLN A 70 8.57 -9.13 -9.22
N LYS A 71 7.85 -9.60 -8.19
CA LYS A 71 7.25 -8.79 -7.12
C LYS A 71 7.92 -9.01 -5.76
N GLY A 72 9.19 -9.46 -5.73
CA GLY A 72 9.87 -9.85 -4.48
C GLY A 72 9.87 -8.79 -3.37
N SER A 73 9.94 -7.50 -3.71
CA SER A 73 9.84 -6.41 -2.71
C SER A 73 8.43 -6.28 -2.11
N ALA A 74 7.38 -6.55 -2.88
CA ALA A 74 6.00 -6.58 -2.37
C ALA A 74 5.81 -7.75 -1.41
N GLU A 75 6.33 -8.93 -1.74
CA GLU A 75 6.25 -10.11 -0.86
C GLU A 75 6.96 -9.89 0.48
N LYS A 76 8.14 -9.26 0.48
CA LYS A 76 8.80 -8.85 1.74
C LYS A 76 7.94 -7.91 2.58
N ASN A 77 7.22 -6.97 1.95
CA ASN A 77 6.29 -6.11 2.68
C ASN A 77 5.07 -6.88 3.21
N HIS A 78 4.58 -7.88 2.47
CA HIS A 78 3.53 -8.77 2.94
C HIS A 78 3.97 -9.57 4.17
N GLU A 79 5.22 -10.02 4.23
CA GLU A 79 5.77 -10.70 5.41
C GLU A 79 5.69 -9.83 6.67
N GLU A 80 5.97 -8.53 6.57
CA GLU A 80 5.82 -7.59 7.69
C GLU A 80 4.37 -7.52 8.20
N ILE A 81 3.40 -7.46 7.28
CA ILE A 81 1.97 -7.52 7.63
C ILE A 81 1.65 -8.85 8.33
N ARG A 82 2.24 -9.96 7.86
CA ARG A 82 2.00 -11.29 8.42
C ARG A 82 2.64 -11.52 9.80
N LYS A 83 3.58 -10.69 10.25
CA LYS A 83 4.03 -10.72 11.65
C LYS A 83 2.93 -10.29 12.61
N VAL A 84 2.08 -9.33 12.20
CA VAL A 84 0.91 -8.87 12.96
C VAL A 84 -0.33 -9.72 12.67
N LEU A 85 -0.51 -10.17 11.43
CA LEU A 85 -1.66 -10.97 10.98
C LEU A 85 -1.19 -12.33 10.44
N PRO A 86 -0.83 -13.30 11.31
CA PRO A 86 -0.28 -14.58 10.89
C PRO A 86 -1.15 -15.32 9.87
N LYS A 87 -0.56 -16.30 9.18
CA LYS A 87 -1.31 -17.19 8.30
C LYS A 87 -2.44 -17.87 9.10
N GLY A 88 -3.64 -17.89 8.52
CA GLY A 88 -4.86 -18.38 9.20
C GLY A 88 -5.69 -17.29 9.87
N THR A 89 -5.16 -16.08 10.09
CA THR A 89 -5.95 -14.93 10.57
C THR A 89 -6.80 -14.37 9.43
N SER A 90 -8.12 -14.26 9.65
CA SER A 90 -9.05 -13.62 8.70
C SER A 90 -8.86 -12.10 8.71
N PHE A 91 -9.00 -11.49 7.53
CA PHE A 91 -8.96 -10.04 7.34
C PHE A 91 -10.39 -9.43 7.35
N ASP A 92 -11.43 -10.24 7.53
CA ASP A 92 -12.84 -9.81 7.38
C ASP A 92 -13.26 -8.77 8.42
N ASN A 93 -12.72 -8.86 9.63
CA ASN A 93 -13.00 -7.94 10.74
C ASN A 93 -12.02 -6.76 10.79
N LEU A 94 -11.05 -6.69 9.88
CA LEU A 94 -10.04 -5.65 9.86
C LEU A 94 -10.61 -4.35 9.32
N LYS A 95 -10.77 -3.36 10.20
CA LYS A 95 -11.26 -2.01 9.86
C LYS A 95 -10.09 -1.07 9.52
N GLN A 96 -10.39 0.01 8.80
CA GLN A 96 -9.39 1.01 8.38
C GLN A 96 -8.52 1.52 9.54
N ASN A 97 -9.09 1.76 10.73
CA ASN A 97 -8.31 2.18 11.89
C ASN A 97 -7.26 1.14 12.31
N GLY A 98 -7.61 -0.16 12.28
CA GLY A 98 -6.67 -1.24 12.55
C GLY A 98 -5.58 -1.35 11.49
N ILE A 99 -5.94 -1.14 10.21
CA ILE A 99 -4.97 -1.06 9.10
C ILE A 99 -4.00 0.09 9.34
N ASN A 100 -4.50 1.28 9.67
CA ASN A 100 -3.67 2.46 9.90
C ASN A 100 -2.69 2.25 11.06
N ILE A 101 -3.17 1.70 12.19
CA ILE A 101 -2.32 1.34 13.34
C ILE A 101 -1.23 0.38 12.86
N MET A 102 -1.60 -0.76 12.28
CA MET A 102 -0.65 -1.76 11.79
C MET A 102 0.39 -1.17 10.84
N MET A 103 -0.04 -0.41 9.83
CA MET A 103 0.87 0.17 8.84
C MET A 103 1.78 1.24 9.43
N ASN A 104 1.32 2.02 10.42
CA ASN A 104 2.17 2.99 11.11
C ASN A 104 3.28 2.30 11.92
N HIS A 105 2.97 1.20 12.62
CA HIS A 105 3.99 0.41 13.31
C HIS A 105 4.99 -0.21 12.32
N ILE A 106 4.51 -0.81 11.22
CA ILE A 106 5.37 -1.42 10.19
C ILE A 106 6.27 -0.38 9.50
N ASN A 107 5.74 0.79 9.18
CA ASN A 107 6.47 1.84 8.48
C ASN A 107 7.39 2.66 9.39
N SER A 108 7.25 2.52 10.71
CA SER A 108 8.16 3.11 11.70
C SER A 108 9.29 2.17 12.10
N TYR A 109 9.26 0.91 11.66
CA TYR A 109 10.33 -0.04 11.95
C TYR A 109 11.51 0.16 11.01
N SER A 110 12.71 0.27 11.59
CA SER A 110 13.97 0.41 10.85
C SER A 110 14.30 -0.86 10.06
N ARG A 111 14.82 -0.70 8.84
CA ARG A 111 15.17 -1.82 7.96
C ARG A 111 16.61 -1.71 7.48
N PRO A 112 17.42 -2.77 7.57
CA PRO A 112 18.79 -2.77 7.04
C PRO A 112 18.87 -2.40 5.54
N VAL A 113 17.90 -2.86 4.74
CA VAL A 113 17.83 -2.54 3.30
C VAL A 113 17.62 -1.06 3.01
N LEU A 114 17.18 -0.27 4.00
CA LEU A 114 17.01 1.17 3.92
C LEU A 114 18.14 1.91 4.67
N ASN A 115 19.32 1.31 4.80
CA ASN A 115 20.44 1.85 5.60
C ASN A 115 20.03 2.18 7.04
N ASP A 116 19.31 1.24 7.67
CA ASP A 116 18.77 1.34 9.02
C ASP A 116 17.83 2.55 9.23
N LYS A 117 17.25 3.07 8.14
CA LYS A 117 16.14 4.02 8.19
C LYS A 117 14.80 3.31 8.17
N THR A 118 13.78 4.02 8.64
CA THR A 118 12.39 3.57 8.56
C THR A 118 11.83 3.86 7.16
N PRO A 119 10.84 3.09 6.66
CA PRO A 119 10.08 3.48 5.48
C PRO A 119 9.49 4.89 5.58
N TYR A 120 9.03 5.29 6.78
CA TYR A 120 8.51 6.63 7.05
C TYR A 120 9.58 7.71 6.79
N ASP A 121 10.77 7.57 7.37
CA ASP A 121 11.86 8.54 7.21
C ASP A 121 12.36 8.62 5.76
N THR A 122 12.45 7.45 5.12
CA THR A 122 12.87 7.35 3.71
C THR A 122 11.89 8.08 2.81
N PHE A 123 10.58 7.86 3.01
CA PHE A 123 9.54 8.55 2.25
C PHE A 123 9.55 10.06 2.55
N LYS A 124 9.66 10.45 3.83
CA LYS A 124 9.74 11.86 4.26
C LYS A 124 10.90 12.58 3.57
N PHE A 125 12.06 11.94 3.48
CA PHE A 125 13.23 12.50 2.81
C PHE A 125 12.99 12.72 1.31
N MET A 126 12.35 11.78 0.63
CA MET A 126 12.12 11.85 -0.82
C MET A 126 10.98 12.79 -1.22
N PHE A 127 9.88 12.80 -0.47
CA PHE A 127 8.63 13.44 -0.89
C PHE A 127 8.07 14.46 0.11
N GLY A 128 8.71 14.62 1.26
CA GLY A 128 8.28 15.53 2.32
C GLY A 128 7.23 14.95 3.27
N GLU A 129 7.20 15.49 4.49
CA GLU A 129 6.33 15.01 5.57
C GLU A 129 4.85 15.33 5.35
N ASN A 130 4.54 16.44 4.68
CA ASN A 130 3.16 16.86 4.42
C ASN A 130 2.38 15.79 3.65
N LEU A 131 3.05 15.05 2.77
CA LEU A 131 2.45 13.99 1.99
C LEU A 131 2.14 12.75 2.82
N LEU A 132 3.02 12.39 3.77
CA LEU A 132 2.75 11.34 4.76
C LEU A 132 1.53 11.68 5.61
N LYS A 133 1.45 12.92 6.10
CA LYS A 133 0.30 13.40 6.87
C LYS A 133 -0.99 13.32 6.07
N LYS A 134 -0.94 13.70 4.78
CA LYS A 134 -2.10 13.60 3.86
C LYS A 134 -2.56 12.15 3.68
N LEU A 135 -1.62 11.20 3.63
CA LEU A 135 -1.88 9.76 3.56
C LEU A 135 -2.26 9.14 4.92
N GLY A 136 -2.35 9.93 5.99
CA GLY A 136 -2.70 9.46 7.34
C GLY A 136 -1.59 8.66 8.03
N SER A 137 -0.34 8.75 7.56
CA SER A 137 0.78 8.05 8.17
C SER A 137 1.44 8.87 9.27
N THR A 138 1.76 8.22 10.38
CA THR A 138 2.43 8.81 11.54
C THR A 138 3.62 7.96 11.97
N LEU A 139 4.68 8.60 12.43
CA LEU A 139 5.83 7.91 13.02
C LEU A 139 5.50 7.45 14.45
N VAL A 140 5.72 6.17 14.71
CA VAL A 140 5.60 5.55 16.04
C VAL A 140 6.98 5.57 16.72
N PRO A 141 7.08 6.02 17.99
CA PRO A 141 8.33 5.98 18.73
C PRO A 141 8.92 4.56 18.80
N ALA A 142 10.25 4.44 18.69
CA ALA A 142 10.92 3.15 18.58
C ALA A 142 10.60 2.17 19.73
N ASN A 143 10.42 2.69 20.94
CA ASN A 143 10.05 1.91 22.15
C ASN A 143 8.57 1.48 22.18
N GLU A 144 7.74 1.99 21.29
CA GLU A 144 6.30 1.67 21.20
C GLU A 144 5.97 0.79 19.99
N ILE A 145 6.96 0.50 19.12
CA ILE A 145 6.75 -0.33 17.94
C ILE A 145 6.42 -1.77 18.35
N CYS A 146 5.29 -2.28 17.86
CA CYS A 146 4.89 -3.67 18.02
C CYS A 146 4.56 -4.28 16.66
N LEU A 147 5.30 -5.33 16.27
CA LEU A 147 5.09 -6.07 15.02
C LEU A 147 4.55 -7.49 15.28
N LYS A 148 3.83 -7.68 16.38
CA LYS A 148 3.32 -8.99 16.81
C LYS A 148 1.79 -8.99 16.80
N PRO A 149 1.13 -10.15 16.85
CA PRO A 149 -0.33 -10.22 16.83
C PRO A 149 -1.01 -9.43 17.95
N SER A 150 -0.34 -9.27 19.09
CA SER A 150 -0.81 -8.44 20.21
C SER A 150 -1.08 -6.97 19.86
N LEU A 151 -0.59 -6.48 18.72
CA LEU A 151 -0.83 -5.11 18.27
C LEU A 151 -2.31 -4.84 18.01
N LEU A 152 -2.99 -5.78 17.35
CA LEU A 152 -4.40 -5.65 17.01
C LEU A 152 -5.19 -6.66 17.85
N LYS A 153 -6.22 -6.19 18.55
CA LYS A 153 -7.19 -7.05 19.24
C LYS A 153 -8.29 -7.41 18.24
N ILE A 154 -8.09 -8.49 17.49
CA ILE A 154 -8.96 -8.97 16.40
C ILE A 154 -9.31 -10.43 16.62
#